data_AF-V2YAH3-F1
#
_entry.id   AF-V2YAH3-F1
#
_cell.length_a   1.000
_cell.length_b   1.000
_cell.length_c   1.000
_cell.angle_alpha   90.00
_cell.angle_beta   90.00
_cell.angle_gamma   90.00
#
_symmetry.space_group_name_H-M   'P 1'
#
loop_
_entity.id
_entity.type
_entity.pdbx_description
1 polymer ?
#
loop_
_entity_poly.entity_id
_entity_poly.type
_entity_poly.pdbx_seq_one_letter_code
_entity_poly.pdbx_strand_id
1 'polypeptide(L)'
;MDLILQVADDVLLDKVWASVLPLQSFQYSVVNATSTTIPIISSSSSKWSQLVSHLPHPQISMEDYLYEPTFPYSHLTTFPDVSAWPRSYIPRQIISISVITLVGIHLLYFLFASLSYYFIFNHDMMRHPRFLKNQVRLEIQTSLKAFPVMTLLTLPFFQGEVMGWTKLYDGLDTYGYTWLVLSVPCFLLFTDYCIYWIHRWLHIPSIYKALHKPHHKWIVPTPFASHAFHPVDGWAQSVPYHLFVFLFPMHRALYLVLFVCVNFWSIFIHDSDMITGHPLEKIINGPAHHTLHHLYFTVNYGQYFTWADRVGNSYRHPDSSLDPLLEVKMKERAEQEENVKSKDD
;
A
#
# COMPACT_ATOMS: atom_id res chain seq x y z
N MET A 1 10.13 4.66 -0.24
CA MET A 1 10.78 3.46 -0.81
C MET A 1 12.29 3.54 -0.85
N ASP A 2 12.92 4.69 -1.08
CA ASP A 2 14.39 4.81 -1.12
C ASP A 2 15.10 4.32 0.16
N LEU A 3 14.68 4.80 1.34
CA LEU A 3 15.22 4.35 2.62
C LEU A 3 14.97 2.86 2.87
N ILE A 4 13.76 2.39 2.57
CA ILE A 4 13.41 0.98 2.79
C ILE A 4 14.24 0.07 1.90
N LEU A 5 14.44 0.45 0.63
CA LEU A 5 15.28 -0.29 -0.30
C LEU A 5 16.72 -0.34 0.19
N GLN A 6 17.28 0.80 0.62
CA GLN A 6 18.64 0.87 1.16
C GLN A 6 18.82 -0.03 2.38
N VAL A 7 17.91 0.05 3.36
CA VAL A 7 17.96 -0.83 4.54
C VAL A 7 17.80 -2.30 4.14
N ALA A 8 16.92 -2.61 3.18
CA ALA A 8 16.74 -3.97 2.70
C ALA A 8 17.98 -4.50 1.98
N ASP A 9 18.66 -3.68 1.17
CA ASP A 9 19.95 -3.99 0.54
C ASP A 9 21.03 -4.30 1.58
N ASP A 10 21.18 -3.43 2.59
CA ASP A 10 22.18 -3.58 3.65
C ASP A 10 21.96 -4.84 4.51
N VAL A 11 20.70 -5.20 4.78
CA VAL A 11 20.37 -6.30 5.68
C VAL A 11 20.30 -7.65 4.96
N LEU A 12 19.74 -7.68 3.73
CA LEU A 12 19.31 -8.92 3.09
C LEU A 12 19.53 -8.97 1.57
N LEU A 13 19.10 -7.96 0.81
CA LEU A 13 18.97 -8.07 -0.64
C LEU A 13 20.32 -8.20 -1.35
N ASP A 14 21.39 -7.59 -0.83
CA ASP A 14 22.74 -7.82 -1.39
C ASP A 14 23.11 -9.30 -1.40
N LYS A 15 22.87 -10.00 -0.28
CA LYS A 15 23.15 -11.44 -0.14
C LYS A 15 22.27 -12.27 -1.09
N VAL A 16 20.99 -11.89 -1.21
CA VAL A 16 20.06 -12.55 -2.12
C VAL A 16 20.52 -12.37 -3.57
N TRP A 17 20.82 -11.14 -3.98
CA TRP A 17 21.25 -10.84 -5.35
C TRP A 17 22.63 -11.42 -5.68
N ALA A 18 23.55 -11.51 -4.72
CA ALA A 18 24.82 -12.20 -4.89
C ALA A 18 24.63 -13.72 -5.05
N SER A 19 23.69 -14.32 -4.33
CA SER A 19 23.39 -15.76 -4.47
C SER A 19 22.64 -16.09 -5.77
N VAL A 20 21.70 -15.24 -6.18
CA VAL A 20 20.87 -15.44 -7.38
C VAL A 20 21.65 -15.09 -8.66
N LEU A 21 22.38 -13.98 -8.66
CA LEU A 21 23.17 -13.49 -9.80
C LEU A 21 24.64 -13.24 -9.39
N PRO A 22 25.41 -14.29 -9.08
CA PRO A 22 26.80 -14.12 -8.67
C PRO A 22 27.63 -13.58 -9.83
N LEU A 23 28.44 -12.54 -9.55
CA LEU A 23 29.30 -11.87 -10.52
C LEU A 23 30.18 -12.85 -11.32
N GLN A 24 30.63 -13.93 -10.68
CA GLN A 24 31.47 -14.97 -11.29
C GLN A 24 30.78 -15.67 -12.48
N SER A 25 29.45 -15.67 -12.53
CA SER A 25 28.71 -16.26 -13.65
C SER A 25 28.85 -15.46 -14.95
N PHE A 26 29.32 -14.21 -14.87
CA PHE A 26 29.40 -13.27 -15.98
C PHE A 26 30.86 -12.99 -16.41
N GLN A 27 31.80 -13.89 -16.09
CA GLN A 27 33.19 -13.74 -16.51
C GLN A 27 33.36 -14.06 -18.01
N TYR A 28 33.94 -13.11 -18.75
CA TYR A 28 34.29 -13.24 -20.17
C TYR A 28 35.82 -13.26 -20.32
N SER A 29 36.35 -14.12 -21.19
CA SER A 29 37.74 -13.99 -21.65
C SER A 29 37.78 -13.01 -22.80
N VAL A 30 38.75 -12.09 -22.80
CA VAL A 30 39.09 -11.31 -23.99
C VAL A 30 39.84 -12.24 -24.95
N VAL A 31 39.12 -12.81 -25.92
CA VAL A 31 39.73 -13.58 -27.01
C VAL A 31 39.90 -12.63 -28.20
N ASN A 32 41.03 -11.92 -28.23
CA ASN A 32 41.46 -10.95 -29.24
C ASN A 32 40.73 -9.60 -29.32
N ALA A 33 41.50 -8.57 -29.67
CA ALA A 33 41.15 -7.14 -29.71
C ALA A 33 40.12 -6.73 -30.80
N THR A 34 39.35 -7.68 -31.33
CA THR A 34 38.30 -7.44 -32.33
C THR A 34 37.00 -8.13 -31.92
N SER A 35 36.37 -7.54 -30.90
CA SER A 35 34.90 -7.37 -30.75
C SER A 35 33.96 -8.59 -30.81
N THR A 36 34.31 -9.73 -30.19
CA THR A 36 33.31 -10.72 -29.76
C THR A 36 33.62 -11.26 -28.36
N THR A 37 32.86 -10.81 -27.35
CA THR A 37 32.89 -11.34 -25.98
C THR A 37 32.07 -12.62 -25.90
N ILE A 38 32.70 -13.76 -25.64
CA ILE A 38 32.03 -15.05 -25.40
C ILE A 38 32.15 -15.40 -23.91
N PRO A 39 31.06 -15.72 -23.20
CA PRO A 39 31.10 -16.06 -21.78
C PRO A 39 31.92 -17.34 -21.58
N ILE A 40 32.86 -17.34 -20.62
CA ILE A 40 33.57 -18.57 -20.26
C ILE A 40 32.67 -19.36 -19.33
N ILE A 41 32.01 -20.36 -19.90
CA ILE A 41 31.37 -21.39 -19.09
C ILE A 41 32.48 -22.36 -18.68
N SER A 42 32.98 -22.24 -17.44
CA SER A 42 33.81 -23.29 -16.86
C SER A 42 33.01 -24.60 -16.87
N SER A 43 33.64 -25.71 -17.27
CA SER A 43 33.03 -27.04 -17.28
C SER A 43 32.59 -27.54 -15.89
N SER A 44 32.96 -26.80 -14.83
CA SER A 44 32.55 -27.01 -13.44
C SER A 44 31.43 -26.07 -12.96
N SER A 45 30.89 -25.21 -13.82
CA SER A 45 29.80 -24.28 -13.45
C SER A 45 28.46 -25.00 -13.27
N SER A 46 27.67 -24.54 -12.29
CA SER A 46 26.32 -25.06 -12.07
C SER A 46 25.40 -24.74 -13.25
N LYS A 47 24.36 -25.56 -13.49
CA LYS A 47 23.32 -25.27 -14.49
C LYS A 47 22.66 -23.89 -14.26
N TRP A 48 22.56 -23.47 -13.01
CA TRP A 48 22.04 -22.15 -12.65
C TRP A 48 22.98 -21.03 -13.11
N SER A 49 24.28 -21.14 -12.83
CA SER A 49 25.31 -20.19 -13.28
C SER A 49 25.33 -20.04 -14.80
N GLN A 50 25.14 -21.15 -15.53
CA GLN A 50 25.02 -21.16 -16.98
C GLN A 50 23.77 -20.43 -17.48
N LEU A 51 22.64 -20.61 -16.80
CA LEU A 51 21.39 -19.94 -17.16
C LEU A 51 21.49 -18.42 -16.95
N VAL A 52 21.99 -18.00 -15.79
CA VAL A 52 22.01 -16.58 -15.42
C VAL A 52 23.07 -15.78 -16.17
N SER A 53 24.14 -16.40 -16.65
CA SER A 53 25.20 -15.73 -17.44
C SER A 53 24.70 -15.10 -18.74
N HIS A 54 23.53 -15.51 -19.23
CA HIS A 54 22.87 -14.95 -20.41
C HIS A 54 21.98 -13.73 -20.11
N LEU A 55 21.77 -13.39 -18.84
CA LEU A 55 20.98 -12.22 -18.48
C LEU A 55 21.72 -10.92 -18.80
N PRO A 56 21.00 -9.85 -19.19
CA PRO A 56 21.62 -8.55 -19.42
C PRO A 56 22.19 -8.01 -18.11
N HIS A 57 23.41 -7.49 -18.15
CA HIS A 57 24.06 -6.83 -17.03
C HIS A 57 24.79 -5.57 -17.51
N PRO A 58 24.93 -4.53 -16.67
CA PRO A 58 25.73 -3.37 -17.03
C PRO A 58 27.23 -3.74 -17.11
N GLN A 59 28.02 -2.94 -17.82
CA GLN A 59 29.47 -3.03 -17.69
C GLN A 59 29.85 -2.59 -16.27
N ILE A 60 30.60 -3.44 -15.60
CA ILE A 60 30.85 -3.31 -14.17
C ILE A 60 32.14 -2.52 -14.00
N SER A 61 32.04 -1.27 -13.58
CA SER A 61 33.20 -0.45 -13.26
C SER A 61 33.65 -0.73 -11.82
N MET A 62 34.95 -0.60 -11.53
CA MET A 62 35.42 -0.70 -10.13
C MET A 62 34.81 0.40 -9.25
N GLU A 63 34.44 1.54 -9.81
CA GLU A 63 33.81 2.66 -9.09
C GLU A 63 32.44 2.31 -8.52
N ASP A 64 31.66 1.47 -9.22
CA ASP A 64 30.34 1.00 -8.76
C ASP A 64 30.41 0.18 -7.46
N TYR A 65 31.55 -0.42 -7.15
CA TYR A 65 31.77 -1.20 -5.92
C TYR A 65 32.54 -0.46 -4.84
N LEU A 66 33.25 0.62 -5.18
CA LEU A 66 34.00 1.42 -4.22
C LEU A 66 33.11 2.40 -3.43
N TYR A 67 31.90 2.67 -3.91
CA TYR A 67 30.89 3.49 -3.22
C TYR A 67 29.89 2.67 -2.39
N GLU A 68 30.02 1.34 -2.39
CA GLU A 68 29.24 0.45 -1.52
C GLU A 68 29.81 0.49 -0.09
N PRO A 69 29.05 0.93 0.92
CA PRO A 69 29.57 1.22 2.27
C PRO A 69 29.99 -0.02 3.08
N THR A 70 29.86 -1.23 2.51
CA THR A 70 30.00 -2.50 3.22
C THR A 70 31.37 -3.17 3.08
N PHE A 71 32.30 -2.66 2.27
CA PHE A 71 33.61 -3.29 2.08
C PHE A 71 34.76 -2.50 2.70
N PRO A 72 35.32 -2.94 3.86
CA PRO A 72 36.62 -2.45 4.29
C PRO A 72 37.67 -2.82 3.24
N TYR A 73 38.51 -1.84 2.88
CA TYR A 73 39.56 -1.88 1.85
C TYR A 73 40.58 -3.05 1.96
N SER A 74 40.50 -3.90 2.98
CA SER A 74 41.48 -4.95 3.30
C SER A 74 41.19 -6.35 2.75
N HIS A 75 40.14 -6.57 1.96
CA HIS A 75 39.78 -7.90 1.42
C HIS A 75 39.62 -7.96 -0.11
N LEU A 76 40.55 -7.35 -0.86
CA LEU A 76 40.56 -7.33 -2.33
C LEU A 76 40.89 -8.67 -3.03
N THR A 77 41.04 -9.78 -2.29
CA THR A 77 41.49 -11.06 -2.87
C THR A 77 40.40 -12.11 -3.03
N THR A 78 39.17 -11.86 -2.57
CA THR A 78 38.03 -12.76 -2.77
C THR A 78 36.77 -11.94 -2.96
N PHE A 79 36.08 -12.13 -4.10
CA PHE A 79 34.80 -11.48 -4.46
C PHE A 79 33.56 -12.38 -4.30
N PRO A 80 33.44 -13.35 -3.36
CA PRO A 80 32.49 -14.45 -3.52
C PRO A 80 31.02 -14.02 -3.44
N ASP A 81 30.75 -12.86 -2.83
CA ASP A 81 29.39 -12.43 -2.45
C ASP A 81 28.99 -11.10 -3.10
N VAL A 82 29.36 -10.90 -4.37
CA VAL A 82 28.99 -9.69 -5.13
C VAL A 82 28.03 -10.06 -6.24
N SER A 83 26.92 -9.31 -6.35
CA SER A 83 25.96 -9.49 -7.45
C SER A 83 26.48 -8.87 -8.76
N ALA A 84 26.17 -9.52 -9.87
CA ALA A 84 26.33 -8.97 -11.21
C ALA A 84 25.40 -7.77 -11.49
N TRP A 85 24.31 -7.62 -10.72
CA TRP A 85 23.42 -6.48 -10.78
C TRP A 85 23.70 -5.53 -9.61
N PRO A 86 24.40 -4.40 -9.83
CA PRO A 86 24.70 -3.43 -8.77
C PRO A 86 23.41 -2.76 -8.26
N ARG A 87 23.45 -2.16 -7.07
CA ARG A 87 22.28 -1.48 -6.45
C ARG A 87 21.69 -0.39 -7.34
N SER A 88 22.52 0.27 -8.16
CA SER A 88 22.12 1.30 -9.12
C SER A 88 21.38 0.75 -10.35
N TYR A 89 21.41 -0.57 -10.59
CA TYR A 89 20.82 -1.16 -11.79
C TYR A 89 19.29 -1.21 -11.70
N ILE A 90 18.63 -0.51 -12.62
CA ILE A 90 17.17 -0.29 -12.60
C ILE A 90 16.35 -1.60 -12.54
N PRO A 91 16.67 -2.68 -13.30
CA PRO A 91 15.95 -3.95 -13.16
C PRO A 91 16.04 -4.56 -11.76
N ARG A 92 17.20 -4.47 -11.09
CA ARG A 92 17.37 -4.91 -9.69
C ARG A 92 16.47 -4.07 -8.77
N GLN A 93 16.49 -2.75 -8.93
CA GLN A 93 15.66 -1.84 -8.13
C GLN A 93 14.18 -2.16 -8.30
N ILE A 94 13.68 -2.26 -9.53
CA ILE A 94 12.28 -2.54 -9.84
C ILE A 94 11.83 -3.86 -9.20
N ILE A 95 12.61 -4.93 -9.35
CA ILE A 95 12.28 -6.23 -8.76
C ILE A 95 12.28 -6.15 -7.23
N SER A 96 13.33 -5.56 -6.65
CA SER A 96 13.48 -5.42 -5.20
C SER A 96 12.35 -4.60 -4.58
N ILE A 97 12.05 -3.43 -5.14
CA ILE A 97 10.95 -2.55 -4.71
C ILE A 97 9.61 -3.26 -4.85
N SER A 98 9.39 -4.02 -5.94
CA SER A 98 8.15 -4.79 -6.13
C SER A 98 7.96 -5.83 -5.02
N VAL A 99 9.01 -6.59 -4.70
CA VAL A 99 8.99 -7.61 -3.64
C VAL A 99 8.78 -6.97 -2.28
N ILE A 100 9.56 -5.93 -1.95
CA ILE A 100 9.43 -5.19 -0.68
C ILE A 100 8.01 -4.63 -0.52
N THR A 101 7.48 -4.00 -1.58
CA THR A 101 6.13 -3.40 -1.56
C THR A 101 5.08 -4.47 -1.33
N LEU A 102 5.16 -5.59 -2.04
CA LEU A 102 4.24 -6.71 -1.87
C LEU A 102 4.32 -7.28 -0.45
N VAL A 103 5.51 -7.51 0.09
CA VAL A 103 5.65 -7.96 1.48
C VAL A 103 5.07 -6.92 2.44
N GLY A 104 5.39 -5.65 2.27
CA GLY A 104 4.93 -4.54 3.11
C GLY A 104 3.42 -4.39 3.12
N ILE A 105 2.75 -4.39 1.96
CA ILE A 105 1.29 -4.28 1.89
C ILE A 105 0.60 -5.48 2.55
N HIS A 106 1.12 -6.70 2.38
CA HIS A 106 0.57 -7.88 3.06
C HIS A 106 0.75 -7.78 4.58
N LEU A 107 1.94 -7.36 5.05
CA LEU A 107 2.20 -7.20 6.47
C LEU A 107 1.28 -6.15 7.10
N LEU A 108 1.19 -4.94 6.52
CA LEU A 108 0.34 -3.87 7.04
C LEU A 108 -1.15 -4.26 6.98
N TYR A 109 -1.59 -4.84 5.87
CA TYR A 109 -2.97 -5.29 5.68
C TYR A 109 -3.36 -6.34 6.72
N PHE A 110 -2.61 -7.45 6.82
CA PHE A 110 -2.95 -8.51 7.77
C PHE A 110 -2.73 -8.09 9.21
N LEU A 111 -1.75 -7.25 9.53
CA LEU A 111 -1.55 -6.73 10.88
C LEU A 111 -2.76 -5.88 11.30
N PHE A 112 -3.02 -4.77 10.60
CA PHE A 112 -4.03 -3.81 11.04
C PHE A 112 -5.45 -4.30 10.82
N ALA A 113 -5.74 -4.99 9.70
CA ALA A 113 -7.09 -5.53 9.47
C ALA A 113 -7.41 -6.64 10.46
N SER A 114 -6.44 -7.51 10.83
CA SER A 114 -6.69 -8.53 11.85
C SER A 114 -6.84 -7.91 13.24
N LEU A 115 -5.99 -6.95 13.61
CA LEU A 115 -6.11 -6.27 14.90
C LEU A 115 -7.48 -5.58 15.02
N SER A 116 -7.89 -4.83 14.00
CA SER A 116 -9.22 -4.22 13.99
C SER A 116 -10.32 -5.30 14.04
N TYR A 117 -10.24 -6.32 13.18
CA TYR A 117 -11.28 -7.35 13.10
C TYR A 117 -11.48 -8.08 14.43
N TYR A 118 -10.42 -8.45 15.14
CA TYR A 118 -10.54 -9.20 16.39
C TYR A 118 -10.82 -8.32 17.61
N PHE A 119 -10.34 -7.08 17.66
CA PHE A 119 -10.40 -6.25 18.88
C PHE A 119 -11.38 -5.08 18.81
N ILE A 120 -11.78 -4.63 17.62
CA ILE A 120 -12.59 -3.42 17.42
C ILE A 120 -13.91 -3.74 16.71
N PHE A 121 -13.86 -4.53 15.63
CA PHE A 121 -15.02 -4.81 14.80
C PHE A 121 -16.15 -5.51 15.56
N ASN A 122 -17.36 -4.95 15.49
CA ASN A 122 -18.54 -5.55 16.07
C ASN A 122 -19.04 -6.72 15.20
N HIS A 123 -18.79 -7.94 15.65
CA HIS A 123 -19.15 -9.16 14.93
C HIS A 123 -20.66 -9.39 14.77
N ASP A 124 -21.52 -8.70 15.53
CA ASP A 124 -22.98 -8.75 15.32
C ASP A 124 -23.37 -8.20 13.94
N MET A 125 -22.55 -7.32 13.35
CA MET A 125 -22.73 -6.84 11.97
C MET A 125 -22.75 -7.96 10.94
N MET A 126 -22.12 -9.09 11.22
CA MET A 126 -22.11 -10.24 10.31
C MET A 126 -23.48 -10.92 10.17
N ARG A 127 -24.43 -10.62 11.07
CA ARG A 127 -25.83 -11.07 10.99
C ARG A 127 -26.72 -10.16 10.16
N HIS A 128 -26.19 -9.02 9.72
CA HIS A 128 -26.93 -8.05 8.93
C HIS A 128 -27.47 -8.68 7.62
N PRO A 129 -28.72 -8.40 7.21
CA PRO A 129 -29.33 -9.04 6.04
C PRO A 129 -28.55 -8.85 4.73
N ARG A 130 -27.80 -7.74 4.63
CA ARG A 130 -26.95 -7.42 3.47
C ARG A 130 -25.48 -7.86 3.63
N PHE A 131 -25.14 -8.55 4.71
CA PHE A 131 -23.83 -9.18 4.88
C PHE A 131 -23.74 -10.44 4.04
N LEU A 132 -22.71 -10.55 3.19
CA LEU A 132 -22.60 -11.63 2.22
C LEU A 132 -22.10 -12.92 2.88
N LYS A 133 -22.54 -14.07 2.33
CA LYS A 133 -22.00 -15.36 2.74
C LYS A 133 -20.49 -15.42 2.46
N ASN A 134 -19.70 -15.79 3.47
CA ASN A 134 -18.24 -15.83 3.43
C ASN A 134 -17.59 -14.46 3.09
N GLN A 135 -18.23 -13.34 3.43
CA GLN A 135 -17.78 -12.00 3.04
C GLN A 135 -16.31 -11.73 3.38
N VAL A 136 -15.87 -11.99 4.62
CA VAL A 136 -14.48 -11.77 5.05
C VAL A 136 -13.48 -12.48 4.13
N ARG A 137 -13.74 -13.75 3.77
CA ARG A 137 -12.89 -14.49 2.84
C ARG A 137 -12.88 -13.84 1.45
N LEU A 138 -14.03 -13.37 0.97
CA LEU A 138 -14.15 -12.73 -0.33
C LEU A 138 -13.46 -11.36 -0.36
N GLU A 139 -13.55 -10.58 0.71
CA GLU A 139 -12.84 -9.31 0.90
C GLU A 139 -11.32 -9.53 0.85
N ILE A 140 -10.81 -10.51 1.62
CA ILE A 140 -9.38 -10.88 1.61
C ILE A 140 -8.96 -11.31 0.20
N GLN A 141 -9.70 -12.22 -0.44
CA GLN A 141 -9.37 -12.69 -1.80
C GLN A 141 -9.37 -11.57 -2.83
N THR A 142 -10.25 -10.59 -2.68
CA THR A 142 -10.33 -9.43 -3.58
C THR A 142 -9.12 -8.52 -3.38
N SER A 143 -8.76 -8.24 -2.12
CA SER A 143 -7.58 -7.45 -1.76
C SER A 143 -6.28 -8.09 -2.28
N LEU A 144 -6.09 -9.39 -2.04
CA LEU A 144 -4.90 -10.12 -2.49
C LEU A 144 -4.76 -10.15 -4.01
N LYS A 145 -5.88 -10.20 -4.76
CA LYS A 145 -5.85 -10.09 -6.23
C LYS A 145 -5.53 -8.68 -6.71
N ALA A 146 -5.85 -7.66 -5.92
CA ALA A 146 -5.61 -6.28 -6.29
C ALA A 146 -4.15 -5.85 -6.09
N PHE A 147 -3.49 -6.34 -5.03
CA PHE A 147 -2.14 -5.90 -4.64
C PHE A 147 -1.08 -5.96 -5.75
N PRO A 148 -0.96 -7.02 -6.57
CA PRO A 148 0.06 -7.06 -7.63
C PRO A 148 -0.13 -5.97 -8.68
N VAL A 149 -1.38 -5.73 -9.10
CA VAL A 149 -1.69 -4.73 -10.13
C VAL A 149 -1.54 -3.32 -9.58
N MET A 150 -1.99 -3.08 -8.33
CA MET A 150 -1.76 -1.79 -7.66
C MET A 150 -0.27 -1.50 -7.49
N THR A 151 0.51 -2.51 -7.10
CA THR A 151 1.98 -2.40 -6.97
C THR A 151 2.56 -1.99 -8.32
N LEU A 152 2.23 -2.71 -9.39
CA LEU A 152 2.69 -2.41 -10.75
C LEU A 152 2.37 -0.97 -11.18
N LEU A 153 1.16 -0.50 -10.92
CA LEU A 153 0.74 0.88 -11.25
C LEU A 153 1.46 1.94 -10.38
N THR A 154 1.90 1.56 -9.18
CA THR A 154 2.60 2.45 -8.23
C THR A 154 4.11 2.48 -8.47
N LEU A 155 4.68 1.45 -9.12
CA LEU A 155 6.13 1.35 -9.37
C LEU A 155 6.77 2.59 -9.99
N PRO A 156 6.16 3.31 -10.96
CA PRO A 156 6.76 4.54 -11.49
C PRO A 156 7.02 5.60 -10.42
N PHE A 157 6.14 5.75 -9.42
CA PHE A 157 6.33 6.69 -8.32
C PHE A 157 7.46 6.25 -7.40
N PHE A 158 7.50 4.96 -7.04
CA PHE A 158 8.57 4.42 -6.19
C PHE A 158 9.93 4.43 -6.88
N GLN A 159 9.97 4.15 -8.18
CA GLN A 159 11.19 4.24 -8.96
C GLN A 159 11.67 5.69 -9.04
N GLY A 160 10.77 6.64 -9.29
CA GLY A 160 11.10 8.07 -9.25
C GLY A 160 11.62 8.51 -7.88
N GLU A 161 11.06 7.99 -6.79
CA GLU A 161 11.56 8.23 -5.44
C GLU A 161 12.99 7.72 -5.26
N VAL A 162 13.28 6.47 -5.64
CA VAL A 162 14.63 5.86 -5.56
C VAL A 162 15.63 6.57 -6.46
N MET A 163 15.19 7.11 -7.60
CA MET A 163 16.03 7.89 -8.50
C MET A 163 16.23 9.35 -8.05
N GLY A 164 15.69 9.74 -6.89
CA GLY A 164 15.88 11.07 -6.33
C GLY A 164 15.04 12.17 -7.00
N TRP A 165 13.95 11.82 -7.68
CA TRP A 165 13.06 12.80 -8.34
C TRP A 165 12.09 13.49 -7.37
N THR A 166 12.00 13.00 -6.14
CA THR A 166 11.16 13.59 -5.10
C THR A 166 11.89 14.69 -4.34
N LYS A 167 11.14 15.44 -3.53
CA LYS A 167 11.64 16.47 -2.62
C LYS A 167 11.80 15.95 -1.18
N LEU A 168 12.00 14.64 -1.04
CA LEU A 168 12.30 14.05 0.26
C LEU A 168 13.67 14.53 0.77
N TYR A 169 13.76 14.82 2.07
CA TYR A 169 15.00 15.27 2.70
C TYR A 169 15.25 14.57 4.05
N ASP A 170 16.50 14.53 4.49
CA ASP A 170 16.93 13.79 5.69
C ASP A 170 17.19 14.67 6.91
N GLY A 171 17.77 15.86 6.74
CA GLY A 171 18.11 16.71 7.88
C GLY A 171 16.86 17.34 8.49
N LEU A 172 16.64 17.19 9.80
CA LEU A 172 15.48 17.77 10.50
C LEU A 172 15.41 19.30 10.39
N ASP A 173 16.55 19.96 10.26
CA ASP A 173 16.71 21.40 10.14
C ASP A 173 16.77 21.92 8.70
N THR A 174 16.80 21.03 7.68
CA THR A 174 16.93 21.39 6.25
C THR A 174 15.92 22.45 5.81
N TYR A 175 14.67 22.34 6.29
CA TYR A 175 13.59 23.31 6.08
C TYR A 175 13.08 23.92 7.39
N GLY A 176 13.79 23.65 8.50
CA GLY A 176 13.43 24.05 9.86
C GLY A 176 12.29 23.23 10.50
N TYR A 177 12.29 23.17 11.83
CA TYR A 177 11.30 22.42 12.61
C TYR A 177 9.86 22.90 12.41
N THR A 178 9.67 24.20 12.11
CA THR A 178 8.35 24.74 11.80
C THR A 178 7.76 24.07 10.57
N TRP A 179 8.54 23.92 9.49
CA TRP A 179 8.08 23.21 8.30
C TRP A 179 7.91 21.71 8.58
N LEU A 180 8.82 21.08 9.34
CA LEU A 180 8.67 19.68 9.72
C LEU A 180 7.29 19.41 10.33
N VAL A 181 6.84 20.24 11.27
CA VAL A 181 5.52 20.12 11.91
C VAL A 181 4.39 20.50 10.95
N LEU A 182 4.49 21.63 10.24
CA LEU A 182 3.43 22.10 9.33
C LEU A 182 3.25 21.21 8.09
N SER A 183 4.29 20.47 7.69
CA SER A 183 4.21 19.54 6.56
C SER A 183 3.21 18.41 6.81
N VAL A 184 2.92 18.05 8.07
CA VAL A 184 1.92 17.02 8.42
C VAL A 184 0.49 17.45 8.07
N PRO A 185 -0.06 18.56 8.59
CA PRO A 185 -1.39 19.02 8.18
C PRO A 185 -1.42 19.39 6.70
N CYS A 186 -0.34 19.91 6.11
CA CYS A 186 -0.27 20.13 4.66
C CYS A 186 -0.43 18.82 3.87
N PHE A 187 0.27 17.76 4.27
CA PHE A 187 0.15 16.43 3.68
C PHE A 187 -1.29 15.90 3.81
N LEU A 188 -1.85 15.93 5.01
CA LEU A 188 -3.20 15.41 5.27
C LEU A 188 -4.27 16.20 4.50
N LEU A 189 -4.23 17.53 4.50
CA LEU A 189 -5.21 18.35 3.77
C LEU A 189 -5.09 18.21 2.25
N PHE A 190 -3.85 18.15 1.72
CA PHE A 190 -3.63 17.95 0.29
C PHE A 190 -4.18 16.59 -0.16
N THR A 191 -3.80 15.53 0.55
CA THR A 191 -4.21 14.16 0.22
C THR A 191 -5.70 13.98 0.38
N ASP A 192 -6.29 14.46 1.48
CA ASP A 192 -7.75 14.44 1.71
C ASP A 192 -8.52 15.10 0.56
N TYR A 193 -8.09 16.28 0.10
CA TYR A 193 -8.77 17.01 -0.96
C TYR A 193 -8.67 16.31 -2.32
N CYS A 194 -7.50 15.80 -2.66
CA CYS A 194 -7.32 15.05 -3.90
C CYS A 194 -8.12 13.75 -3.88
N ILE A 195 -8.09 13.01 -2.76
CA ILE A 195 -8.83 11.75 -2.60
C ILE A 195 -10.34 12.02 -2.65
N TYR A 196 -10.82 13.08 -1.99
CA TYR A 196 -12.22 13.50 -2.08
C TYR A 196 -12.71 13.60 -3.53
N TRP A 197 -11.95 14.26 -4.40
CA TRP A 197 -12.32 14.40 -5.82
C TRP A 197 -12.22 13.10 -6.60
N ILE A 198 -11.16 12.33 -6.39
CA ILE A 198 -10.98 11.02 -7.04
C ILE A 198 -12.13 10.10 -6.65
N HIS A 199 -12.46 10.04 -5.36
CA HIS A 199 -13.55 9.25 -4.82
C HIS A 199 -14.92 9.72 -5.35
N ARG A 200 -15.16 11.03 -5.37
CA ARG A 200 -16.39 11.58 -5.96
C ARG A 200 -16.51 11.27 -7.46
N TRP A 201 -15.41 11.28 -8.22
CA TRP A 201 -15.40 10.89 -9.64
C TRP A 201 -15.59 9.39 -9.83
N LEU A 202 -15.08 8.57 -8.91
CA LEU A 202 -15.33 7.12 -8.88
C LEU A 202 -16.82 6.79 -8.72
N HIS A 203 -17.63 7.73 -8.22
CA HIS A 203 -19.10 7.62 -8.16
C HIS A 203 -19.86 8.14 -9.38
N ILE A 204 -19.16 8.64 -10.41
CA ILE A 204 -19.79 8.94 -11.71
C ILE A 204 -20.27 7.62 -12.33
N PRO A 205 -21.53 7.49 -12.83
CA PRO A 205 -22.14 6.19 -13.14
C PRO A 205 -21.32 5.24 -14.02
N SER A 206 -20.64 5.75 -15.04
CA SER A 206 -19.78 4.94 -15.94
C SER A 206 -18.52 4.45 -15.24
N ILE A 207 -17.87 5.31 -14.46
CA ILE A 207 -16.65 5.02 -13.70
C ILE A 207 -16.99 4.09 -12.52
N TYR A 208 -18.06 4.39 -11.80
CA TYR A 208 -18.57 3.59 -10.69
C TYR A 208 -18.80 2.14 -11.11
N LYS A 209 -19.55 1.92 -12.18
CA LYS A 209 -19.87 0.58 -12.67
C LYS A 209 -18.60 -0.23 -12.98
N ALA A 210 -17.56 0.42 -13.49
CA ALA A 210 -16.31 -0.23 -13.90
C ALA A 210 -15.34 -0.44 -12.73
N LEU A 211 -15.14 0.57 -11.88
CA LEU A 211 -14.02 0.62 -10.93
C LEU A 211 -14.47 0.49 -9.48
N HIS A 212 -15.53 1.18 -9.07
CA HIS A 212 -15.84 1.38 -7.66
C HIS A 212 -17.01 0.53 -7.13
N LYS A 213 -17.89 0.07 -8.02
CA LYS A 213 -18.94 -0.90 -7.69
C LYS A 213 -18.41 -2.19 -7.05
N PRO A 214 -17.25 -2.77 -7.46
CA PRO A 214 -16.66 -3.90 -6.77
C PRO A 214 -16.38 -3.65 -5.29
N HIS A 215 -15.98 -2.41 -4.92
CA HIS A 215 -15.78 -2.00 -3.54
C HIS A 215 -17.12 -1.88 -2.79
N HIS A 216 -18.08 -1.20 -3.40
CA HIS A 216 -19.40 -0.97 -2.82
C HIS A 216 -20.31 -2.21 -2.75
N LYS A 217 -19.86 -3.35 -3.28
CA LYS A 217 -20.49 -4.64 -3.03
C LYS A 217 -20.52 -4.98 -1.53
N TRP A 218 -19.52 -4.53 -0.77
CA TRP A 218 -19.46 -4.71 0.69
C TRP A 218 -20.25 -3.59 1.36
N ILE A 219 -21.58 -3.77 1.46
CA ILE A 219 -22.48 -2.74 2.02
C ILE A 219 -22.26 -2.56 3.53
N VAL A 220 -22.01 -3.66 4.23
CA VAL A 220 -21.58 -3.67 5.63
C VAL A 220 -20.16 -4.24 5.64
N PRO A 221 -19.14 -3.42 5.33
CA PRO A 221 -17.77 -3.88 5.19
C PRO A 221 -17.20 -4.39 6.51
N THR A 222 -16.25 -5.30 6.44
CA THR A 222 -15.32 -5.55 7.56
C THR A 222 -14.01 -4.79 7.33
N PRO A 223 -13.08 -4.73 8.30
CA PRO A 223 -11.79 -4.07 8.12
C PRO A 223 -10.98 -4.66 6.94
N PHE A 224 -11.24 -5.93 6.59
CA PHE A 224 -10.65 -6.59 5.43
C PHE A 224 -11.16 -6.06 4.08
N ALA A 225 -12.27 -5.32 4.05
CA ALA A 225 -12.82 -4.70 2.85
C ALA A 225 -12.03 -3.47 2.37
N SER A 226 -11.17 -2.92 3.22
CA SER A 226 -10.43 -1.66 2.97
C SER A 226 -9.61 -1.63 1.69
N HIS A 227 -9.18 -2.80 1.20
CA HIS A 227 -8.46 -2.95 -0.06
C HIS A 227 -9.18 -3.86 -1.06
N ALA A 228 -10.43 -4.23 -0.78
CA ALA A 228 -11.23 -5.15 -1.57
C ALA A 228 -11.94 -4.43 -2.73
N PHE A 229 -11.18 -3.77 -3.60
CA PHE A 229 -11.68 -2.96 -4.72
C PHE A 229 -10.98 -3.30 -6.04
N HIS A 230 -11.40 -2.66 -7.13
CA HIS A 230 -10.69 -2.77 -8.40
C HIS A 230 -9.27 -2.17 -8.27
N PRO A 231 -8.21 -2.76 -8.86
CA PRO A 231 -6.85 -2.27 -8.64
C PRO A 231 -6.64 -0.80 -9.03
N VAL A 232 -7.27 -0.36 -10.13
CA VAL A 232 -7.20 1.05 -10.58
C VAL A 232 -7.91 2.01 -9.64
N ASP A 233 -8.96 1.55 -8.94
CA ASP A 233 -9.67 2.35 -7.93
C ASP A 233 -8.73 2.64 -6.76
N GLY A 234 -8.19 1.58 -6.14
CA GLY A 234 -7.22 1.71 -5.06
C GLY A 234 -5.98 2.50 -5.42
N TRP A 235 -5.42 2.24 -6.59
CA TRP A 235 -4.27 3.00 -7.09
C TRP A 235 -4.60 4.48 -7.26
N ALA A 236 -5.73 4.81 -7.89
CA ALA A 236 -6.12 6.20 -8.09
C ALA A 236 -6.26 6.92 -6.75
N GLN A 237 -6.90 6.30 -5.76
CA GLN A 237 -7.04 6.87 -4.42
C GLN A 237 -5.70 6.95 -3.66
N SER A 238 -4.68 6.13 -3.99
CA SER A 238 -3.37 6.20 -3.35
C SER A 238 -2.40 7.20 -3.99
N VAL A 239 -2.60 7.57 -5.27
CA VAL A 239 -1.73 8.51 -6.01
C VAL A 239 -1.43 9.81 -5.25
N PRO A 240 -2.40 10.48 -4.58
CA PRO A 240 -2.14 11.74 -3.89
C PRO A 240 -1.03 11.67 -2.83
N TYR A 241 -0.91 10.54 -2.12
CA TYR A 241 0.15 10.35 -1.12
C TYR A 241 1.54 10.41 -1.76
N HIS A 242 1.69 9.78 -2.92
CA HIS A 242 2.95 9.77 -3.66
C HIS A 242 3.20 11.12 -4.32
N LEU A 243 2.18 11.72 -4.92
CA LEU A 243 2.31 13.00 -5.61
C LEU A 243 2.77 14.12 -4.68
N PHE A 244 2.36 14.10 -3.41
CA PHE A 244 2.75 15.13 -2.44
C PHE A 244 4.27 15.34 -2.39
N VAL A 245 5.05 14.27 -2.29
CA VAL A 245 6.52 14.37 -2.15
C VAL A 245 7.24 14.72 -3.45
N PHE A 246 6.58 14.65 -4.61
CA PHE A 246 7.10 15.23 -5.85
C PHE A 246 6.91 16.75 -5.90
N LEU A 247 5.86 17.26 -5.25
CA LEU A 247 5.48 18.67 -5.31
C LEU A 247 6.03 19.48 -4.13
N PHE A 248 6.04 18.90 -2.93
CA PHE A 248 6.36 19.59 -1.67
C PHE A 248 7.49 18.88 -0.92
N PRO A 249 8.40 19.64 -0.28
CA PRO A 249 9.47 19.04 0.50
C PRO A 249 8.90 18.37 1.76
N MET A 250 9.34 17.16 2.05
CA MET A 250 8.91 16.42 3.25
C MET A 250 10.05 15.58 3.82
N HIS A 251 10.13 15.54 5.15
CA HIS A 251 11.15 14.73 5.81
C HIS A 251 10.92 13.24 5.53
N ARG A 252 11.97 12.52 5.11
CA ARG A 252 11.88 11.14 4.62
C ARG A 252 11.25 10.17 5.62
N ALA A 253 11.73 10.17 6.87
CA ALA A 253 11.17 9.29 7.89
C ALA A 253 9.73 9.68 8.27
N LEU A 254 9.40 10.97 8.21
CA LEU A 254 8.04 11.45 8.52
C LEU A 254 7.05 10.99 7.45
N TYR A 255 7.45 11.06 6.17
CA TYR A 255 6.67 10.54 5.07
C TYR A 255 6.39 9.04 5.21
N LEU A 256 7.38 8.24 5.63
CA LEU A 256 7.17 6.81 5.89
C LEU A 256 6.24 6.54 7.08
N VAL A 257 6.36 7.31 8.17
CA VAL A 257 5.42 7.22 9.30
C VAL A 257 4.00 7.54 8.85
N LEU A 258 3.81 8.64 8.12
CA LEU A 258 2.50 8.99 7.58
C LEU A 258 1.99 7.91 6.62
N PHE A 259 2.84 7.31 5.78
CA PHE A 259 2.46 6.20 4.91
C PHE A 259 1.88 5.01 5.70
N VAL A 260 2.45 4.68 6.86
CA VAL A 260 1.89 3.65 7.76
C VAL A 260 0.56 4.12 8.37
N CYS A 261 0.49 5.37 8.85
CA CYS A 261 -0.73 5.94 9.42
C CYS A 261 -1.90 5.98 8.44
N VAL A 262 -1.67 6.31 7.16
CA VAL A 262 -2.74 6.33 6.15
C VAL A 262 -3.27 4.92 5.87
N ASN A 263 -2.41 3.89 5.86
CA ASN A 263 -2.84 2.49 5.72
C ASN A 263 -3.67 2.04 6.93
N PHE A 264 -3.22 2.36 8.13
CA PHE A 264 -3.98 2.12 9.36
C PHE A 264 -5.35 2.80 9.30
N TRP A 265 -5.40 4.08 8.93
CA TRP A 265 -6.64 4.84 8.84
C TRP A 265 -7.60 4.26 7.79
N SER A 266 -7.11 3.96 6.59
CA SER A 266 -7.91 3.34 5.53
C SER A 266 -8.54 2.02 5.97
N ILE A 267 -7.87 1.24 6.82
CA ILE A 267 -8.46 0.02 7.40
C ILE A 267 -9.51 0.38 8.44
N PHE A 268 -9.17 1.25 9.38
CA PHE A 268 -10.02 1.60 10.52
C PHE A 268 -11.37 2.20 10.13
N ILE A 269 -11.44 3.00 9.06
CA ILE A 269 -12.72 3.57 8.60
C ILE A 269 -13.70 2.52 8.03
N HIS A 270 -13.25 1.29 7.75
CA HIS A 270 -14.09 0.20 7.22
C HIS A 270 -14.66 -0.74 8.31
N ASP A 271 -14.52 -0.38 9.59
CA ASP A 271 -14.96 -1.23 10.70
C ASP A 271 -16.49 -1.29 10.87
N SER A 272 -17.28 -0.66 9.98
CA SER A 272 -18.74 -0.51 10.05
C SER A 272 -19.28 0.08 11.36
N ASP A 273 -18.41 0.64 12.20
CA ASP A 273 -18.77 1.12 13.54
C ASP A 273 -19.42 2.50 13.47
N MET A 274 -20.51 2.68 14.22
CA MET A 274 -21.34 3.89 14.23
C MET A 274 -21.10 4.72 15.50
N ILE A 275 -19.83 5.00 15.77
CA ILE A 275 -19.41 5.91 16.86
C ILE A 275 -20.05 7.28 16.60
N THR A 276 -21.05 7.63 17.43
CA THR A 276 -21.86 8.86 17.30
C THR A 276 -21.89 9.62 18.61
N GLY A 277 -22.11 10.95 18.54
CA GLY A 277 -22.20 11.84 19.70
C GLY A 277 -20.86 12.38 20.20
N HIS A 278 -19.75 12.10 19.50
CA HIS A 278 -18.44 12.64 19.84
C HIS A 278 -18.17 13.94 19.08
N PRO A 279 -17.70 15.04 19.72
CA PRO A 279 -17.49 16.32 19.04
C PRO A 279 -16.61 16.26 17.79
N LEU A 280 -15.63 15.33 17.76
CA LEU A 280 -14.74 15.15 16.61
C LEU A 280 -15.45 14.64 15.35
N GLU A 281 -16.62 14.00 15.45
CA GLU A 281 -17.36 13.52 14.28
C GLU A 281 -17.79 14.68 13.36
N LYS A 282 -17.81 15.92 13.87
CA LYS A 282 -18.10 17.10 13.04
C LYS A 282 -16.93 17.46 12.12
N ILE A 283 -15.72 17.01 12.42
CA ILE A 283 -14.48 17.40 11.73
C ILE A 283 -13.85 16.20 11.04
N ILE A 284 -13.79 15.06 11.72
CA ILE A 284 -13.14 13.83 11.28
C ILE A 284 -14.15 12.94 10.56
N ASN A 285 -13.82 12.56 9.33
CA ASN A 285 -14.55 11.55 8.55
C ASN A 285 -14.12 10.15 9.02
N GLY A 286 -14.70 9.71 10.14
CA GLY A 286 -14.39 8.43 10.78
C GLY A 286 -15.24 7.24 10.28
N PRO A 287 -15.16 6.07 10.95
CA PRO A 287 -15.86 4.85 10.53
C PRO A 287 -17.37 5.03 10.36
N ALA A 288 -18.01 5.83 11.21
CA ALA A 288 -19.45 6.08 11.10
C ALA A 288 -19.83 6.81 9.80
N HIS A 289 -19.01 7.76 9.35
CA HIS A 289 -19.25 8.48 8.11
C HIS A 289 -19.05 7.59 6.89
N HIS A 290 -18.00 6.77 6.90
CA HIS A 290 -17.70 5.83 5.82
C HIS A 290 -18.71 4.67 5.78
N THR A 291 -19.25 4.25 6.92
CA THR A 291 -20.39 3.32 7.00
C THR A 291 -21.60 3.91 6.28
N LEU A 292 -21.94 5.18 6.56
CA LEU A 292 -23.01 5.86 5.82
C LEU A 292 -22.70 5.99 4.33
N HIS A 293 -21.43 6.18 3.95
CA HIS A 293 -20.99 6.18 2.56
C HIS A 293 -21.28 4.84 1.88
N HIS A 294 -20.93 3.71 2.49
CA HIS A 294 -21.25 2.38 1.96
C HIS A 294 -22.75 2.07 1.89
N LEU A 295 -23.57 2.70 2.76
CA LEU A 295 -25.02 2.52 2.77
C LEU A 295 -25.75 3.38 1.73
N TYR A 296 -25.31 4.62 1.51
CA TYR A 296 -26.01 5.61 0.67
C TYR A 296 -25.28 5.97 -0.63
N PHE A 297 -24.02 5.56 -0.79
CA PHE A 297 -23.13 5.72 -1.95
C PHE A 297 -22.76 7.16 -2.33
N THR A 298 -23.58 8.15 -1.97
CA THR A 298 -23.51 9.51 -2.54
C THR A 298 -23.07 10.59 -1.56
N VAL A 299 -22.57 10.18 -0.39
CA VAL A 299 -22.25 11.06 0.76
C VAL A 299 -20.88 10.72 1.34
N ASN A 300 -20.26 11.65 2.06
CA ASN A 300 -19.03 11.43 2.86
C ASN A 300 -17.85 10.84 2.08
N TYR A 301 -17.45 11.45 0.96
CA TYR A 301 -16.34 10.96 0.12
C TYR A 301 -14.94 11.25 0.69
N GLY A 302 -14.80 12.14 1.68
CA GLY A 302 -13.50 12.52 2.24
C GLY A 302 -12.78 11.35 2.92
N GLN A 303 -11.46 11.43 3.02
CA GLN A 303 -10.65 10.36 3.61
C GLN A 303 -10.51 10.53 5.12
N TYR A 304 -10.13 11.73 5.57
CA TYR A 304 -9.83 12.02 6.99
C TYR A 304 -10.81 13.03 7.57
N PHE A 305 -11.28 13.98 6.76
CA PHE A 305 -12.00 15.14 7.24
C PHE A 305 -13.30 15.36 6.49
N THR A 306 -14.24 16.06 7.13
CA THR A 306 -15.59 16.31 6.58
C THR A 306 -15.68 17.60 5.78
N TRP A 307 -14.65 18.45 5.79
CA TRP A 307 -14.73 19.80 5.22
C TRP A 307 -15.00 19.79 3.71
N ALA A 308 -14.34 18.90 2.96
CA ALA A 308 -14.52 18.80 1.51
C ALA A 308 -15.94 18.36 1.17
N ASP A 309 -16.50 17.43 1.94
CA ASP A 309 -17.90 17.01 1.83
C ASP A 309 -18.88 18.14 2.15
N ARG A 310 -18.58 18.99 3.14
CA ARG A 310 -19.41 20.14 3.48
C ARG A 310 -19.42 21.18 2.35
N VAL A 311 -18.25 21.50 1.83
CA VAL A 311 -18.10 22.44 0.70
C VAL A 311 -18.76 21.86 -0.56
N GLY A 312 -18.60 20.56 -0.79
CA GLY A 312 -19.12 19.88 -1.96
C GLY A 312 -20.56 19.39 -1.87
N ASN A 313 -21.29 19.73 -0.80
CA ASN A 313 -22.67 19.32 -0.53
C ASN A 313 -22.90 17.80 -0.54
N SER A 314 -21.93 17.03 -0.07
CA SER A 314 -22.00 15.57 0.10
C SER A 314 -21.89 15.14 1.56
N TYR A 315 -21.83 16.08 2.50
CA TYR A 315 -21.76 15.74 3.92
C TYR A 315 -23.08 15.18 4.45
N ARG A 316 -23.01 14.02 5.09
CA ARG A 316 -24.09 13.42 5.87
C ARG A 316 -23.58 13.07 7.27
N HIS A 317 -24.16 13.74 8.26
CA HIS A 317 -23.80 13.50 9.65
C HIS A 317 -24.21 12.08 10.10
N PRO A 318 -23.31 11.34 10.77
CA PRO A 318 -23.67 10.13 11.47
C PRO A 318 -24.65 10.41 12.60
N ASP A 319 -25.67 9.58 12.72
CA ASP A 319 -26.63 9.61 13.81
C ASP A 319 -26.92 8.17 14.24
N SER A 320 -27.11 7.95 15.55
CA SER A 320 -27.40 6.62 16.11
C SER A 320 -28.65 5.95 15.50
N SER A 321 -29.61 6.73 15.00
CA SER A 321 -30.80 6.22 14.30
C SER A 321 -30.49 5.64 12.91
N LEU A 322 -29.30 5.89 12.36
CA LEU A 322 -28.84 5.39 11.07
C LEU A 322 -27.93 4.16 11.20
N ASP A 323 -27.78 3.61 12.41
CA ASP A 323 -26.90 2.47 12.67
C ASP A 323 -27.45 1.16 12.06
N PRO A 324 -26.69 0.47 11.18
CA PRO A 324 -27.12 -0.78 10.59
C PRO A 324 -27.34 -1.91 11.62
N LEU A 325 -26.82 -1.83 12.85
CA LEU A 325 -27.16 -2.78 13.92
C LEU A 325 -28.64 -2.75 14.29
N LEU A 326 -29.34 -1.64 14.03
CA LEU A 326 -30.78 -1.59 14.28
C LEU A 326 -31.52 -2.60 13.41
N GLU A 327 -31.13 -2.78 12.14
CA GLU A 327 -31.69 -3.80 11.26
C GLU A 327 -31.42 -5.23 11.80
N VAL A 328 -30.22 -5.48 12.33
CA VAL A 328 -29.86 -6.76 12.96
C VAL A 328 -30.78 -7.05 14.16
N LYS A 329 -30.86 -6.09 15.09
CA LYS A 329 -31.64 -6.24 16.33
C LYS A 329 -33.14 -6.40 16.05
N MET A 330 -33.67 -5.70 15.04
CA MET A 330 -35.08 -5.84 14.65
C MET A 330 -35.37 -7.24 14.12
N LYS A 331 -34.50 -7.78 13.27
CA LYS A 331 -34.64 -9.14 12.75
C LYS A 331 -34.56 -10.20 13.85
N GLU A 332 -33.60 -10.08 14.75
CA GLU A 332 -33.46 -11.01 15.89
C GLU A 332 -34.71 -11.03 16.78
N ARG A 333 -35.32 -9.86 17.05
CA ARG A 333 -36.58 -9.79 17.80
C ARG A 333 -37.73 -10.48 17.06
N ALA A 334 -37.86 -10.26 15.75
CA ALA A 334 -38.88 -10.91 14.95
C ALA A 334 -38.75 -12.45 14.97
N GLU A 335 -37.53 -12.97 14.83
CA GLU A 335 -37.24 -14.41 14.91
C GLU A 335 -37.53 -14.98 16.31
N GLN A 336 -37.28 -14.22 17.38
CA GLN A 336 -37.63 -14.62 18.74
C GLN A 336 -39.15 -14.69 18.94
N GLU A 337 -39.89 -13.69 18.45
CA GLU A 337 -41.36 -13.66 18.54
C GLU A 337 -42.02 -14.81 17.76
N GLU A 338 -41.49 -15.18 16.59
CA GLU A 338 -41.96 -16.34 15.81
C GLU A 338 -41.69 -17.67 16.53
N ASN A 339 -40.53 -17.81 17.17
CA ASN A 339 -40.15 -19.01 17.92
C ASN A 339 -40.94 -19.19 19.22
N VAL A 340 -41.45 -18.10 19.82
CA VAL A 340 -42.34 -18.19 20.98
C VAL A 340 -43.72 -18.66 20.52
N LYS A 341 -44.27 -18.06 19.45
CA LYS A 341 -45.57 -18.45 18.90
C LYS A 341 -45.63 -19.91 18.47
N SER A 342 -44.58 -20.42 17.83
CA SER A 342 -44.51 -21.83 17.38
C SER A 342 -44.33 -22.86 18.51
N LYS A 343 -44.08 -22.43 19.75
CA LYS A 343 -44.03 -23.30 20.94
C LYS A 343 -45.35 -23.34 21.72
N ASP A 344 -46.21 -22.35 21.51
CA ASP A 344 -47.52 -22.24 22.14
C ASP A 344 -48.63 -22.91 21.29
N ASP A 345 -48.34 -23.21 20.01
CA ASP A 345 -49.11 -24.05 19.09
C ASP A 345 -48.59 -25.50 19.10
#